data_AF-A0A7V1IIW9-F1
#
_entry.id   AF-A0A7V1IIW9-F1
#
_cell.length_a   1.000
_cell.length_b   1.000
_cell.length_c   1.000
_cell.angle_alpha   90.00
_cell.angle_beta   90.00
_cell.angle_gamma   90.00
#
_symmetry.space_group_name_H-M   'P 1'
#
loop_
_entity.id
_entity.type
_entity.pdbx_description
1 polymer ?
#
loop_
_entity_poly.entity_id
_entity_poly.type
_entity_poly.pdbx_seq_one_letter_code
_entity_poly.pdbx_strand_id
1 'polypeptide(L)'
;MGQDNRRRSGFTIIELVVVIVIIGILAATALPRFVNLTGDAQSASVQAMGGALGSGVNLAHASWVAQGAVAGVDSATLEGGITVGLNDSGWPENDAAAGGDGTITAAECVAIWNSILLNPPTVATDTSAEYQATAASPICTYTYTASAGRSISYDSSTGAVSITVP
;
A
#
# COMPACT_ATOMS: atom_id res chain seq x y z
N MET A 1 41.73 34.78 -43.43
CA MET A 1 40.64 33.88 -42.96
C MET A 1 41.20 32.46 -42.98
N GLY A 2 41.85 32.04 -41.90
CA GLY A 2 42.44 30.70 -41.78
C GLY A 2 41.35 29.70 -41.36
N GLN A 3 41.21 28.61 -42.12
CA GLN A 3 40.28 27.53 -41.79
C GLN A 3 41.02 26.46 -40.98
N ASP A 4 40.68 26.34 -39.70
CA ASP A 4 41.14 25.24 -38.84
C ASP A 4 40.39 23.95 -39.21
N ASN A 5 41.08 23.07 -39.95
CA ASN A 5 40.58 21.73 -40.24
C ASN A 5 40.74 20.84 -38.99
N ARG A 6 39.74 20.88 -38.10
CA ARG A 6 39.67 20.00 -36.92
C ARG A 6 39.55 18.55 -37.38
N ARG A 7 40.62 17.79 -37.21
CA ARG A 7 40.64 16.33 -37.43
C ARG A 7 39.58 15.69 -36.52
N ARG A 8 38.49 15.18 -37.10
CA ARG A 8 37.57 14.28 -36.40
C ARG A 8 38.29 12.96 -36.18
N SER A 9 38.82 12.76 -34.98
CA SER A 9 39.24 11.44 -34.51
C SER A 9 37.97 10.60 -34.33
N GLY A 10 37.81 9.58 -35.16
CA GLY A 10 36.77 8.58 -34.98
C GLY A 10 37.16 7.59 -33.89
N PHE A 11 36.16 7.12 -33.13
CA PHE A 11 36.32 6.04 -32.14
C PHE A 11 36.78 4.75 -32.85
N THR A 12 37.70 4.00 -32.24
CA THR A 12 38.15 2.74 -32.84
C THR A 12 37.12 1.63 -32.60
N ILE A 13 36.97 0.69 -33.55
CA ILE A 13 36.01 -0.42 -33.42
C ILE A 13 36.31 -1.26 -32.17
N ILE A 14 37.60 -1.43 -31.82
CA ILE A 14 38.00 -2.19 -30.63
C ILE A 14 37.54 -1.52 -29.33
N GLU A 15 37.53 -0.20 -29.29
CA GLU A 15 37.05 0.59 -28.15
C GLU A 15 35.55 0.37 -27.92
N LEU A 16 34.78 0.34 -29.02
CA LEU A 16 33.35 0.03 -28.95
C LEU A 16 33.11 -1.41 -28.48
N VAL A 17 33.91 -2.37 -28.96
CA VAL A 17 33.82 -3.79 -28.56
C VAL A 17 34.14 -3.98 -27.07
N VAL A 18 35.18 -3.32 -26.56
CA VAL A 18 35.53 -3.40 -25.14
C VAL A 18 34.42 -2.82 -24.26
N VAL A 19 33.79 -1.72 -24.67
CA VAL A 19 32.69 -1.09 -23.91
C VAL A 19 31.48 -2.02 -23.81
N ILE A 20 31.05 -2.65 -24.91
CA ILE A 20 29.90 -3.58 -24.86
C ILE A 20 30.20 -4.83 -24.02
N VAL A 21 31.46 -5.30 -24.03
CA VAL A 21 31.89 -6.44 -23.19
C VAL A 21 31.83 -6.06 -21.72
N ILE A 22 32.34 -4.89 -21.35
CA ILE A 22 32.30 -4.40 -19.96
C ILE A 22 30.85 -4.22 -19.50
N ILE A 23 30.00 -3.57 -20.30
CA ILE A 23 28.58 -3.41 -19.98
C ILE A 23 27.88 -4.76 -19.86
N GLY A 24 28.24 -5.74 -20.70
CA GLY A 24 27.72 -7.11 -20.62
C GLY A 24 28.03 -7.80 -19.29
N ILE A 25 29.26 -7.69 -18.79
CA ILE A 25 29.67 -8.27 -17.49
C ILE A 25 28.97 -7.56 -16.33
N LEU A 26 28.88 -6.23 -16.37
CA LEU A 26 28.19 -5.46 -15.35
C LEU A 26 26.68 -5.78 -15.31
N ALA A 27 26.05 -5.91 -16.48
CA ALA A 27 24.63 -6.28 -16.57
C ALA A 27 24.37 -7.69 -16.03
N ALA A 28 25.23 -8.67 -16.37
CA ALA A 28 25.09 -10.05 -15.92
C ALA A 28 25.16 -10.19 -14.38
N THR A 29 25.95 -9.35 -13.72
CA THR A 29 26.11 -9.38 -12.26
C THR A 29 25.11 -8.50 -11.51
N ALA A 30 24.65 -7.39 -12.10
CA ALA A 30 23.72 -6.46 -11.46
C ALA A 30 22.25 -6.92 -11.55
N LEU A 31 21.84 -7.53 -12.66
CA LEU A 31 20.44 -7.86 -12.93
C LEU A 31 19.80 -8.81 -11.90
N PRO A 32 20.46 -9.90 -11.44
CA PRO A 32 19.89 -10.77 -10.41
C PRO A 32 19.64 -10.05 -9.07
N ARG A 33 20.52 -9.12 -8.68
CA ARG A 33 20.35 -8.34 -7.45
C ARG A 33 19.19 -7.35 -7.56
N PHE A 34 19.02 -6.71 -8.72
CA PHE A 34 17.94 -5.74 -8.93
C PHE A 34 16.54 -6.35 -8.81
N VAL A 35 16.36 -7.59 -9.31
CA VAL A 35 15.09 -8.31 -9.19
C VAL A 35 14.74 -8.60 -7.72
N ASN A 36 15.71 -9.04 -6.91
CA ASN A 36 15.49 -9.31 -5.48
C ASN A 36 15.15 -8.03 -4.71
N LEU A 37 15.87 -6.93 -4.98
CA LEU A 37 15.61 -5.63 -4.35
C LEU A 37 14.19 -5.12 -4.63
N THR A 38 13.64 -5.41 -5.81
CA THR A 38 12.27 -5.01 -6.16
C THR A 38 11.24 -5.79 -5.33
N GLY A 39 11.44 -7.10 -5.15
CA GLY A 39 10.58 -7.92 -4.30
C GLY A 39 10.63 -7.50 -2.83
N ASP A 40 11.83 -7.21 -2.31
CA ASP A 40 12.01 -6.74 -0.93
C ASP A 40 11.37 -5.36 -0.72
N ALA A 41 11.51 -4.46 -1.69
CA ALA A 41 10.89 -3.14 -1.65
C ALA A 41 9.35 -3.22 -1.64
N GLN A 42 8.77 -4.12 -2.45
CA GLN A 42 7.33 -4.37 -2.45
C GLN A 42 6.87 -4.94 -1.10
N SER A 43 7.58 -5.91 -0.53
CA SER A 43 7.24 -6.47 0.78
C SER A 43 7.33 -5.42 1.90
N ALA A 44 8.37 -4.57 1.88
CA ALA A 44 8.52 -3.47 2.83
C ALA A 44 7.40 -2.43 2.69
N SER A 45 6.98 -2.11 1.47
CA SER A 45 5.85 -1.20 1.22
C SER A 45 4.54 -1.74 1.81
N VAL A 46 4.23 -3.01 1.55
CA VAL A 46 3.01 -3.65 2.10
C VAL A 46 3.07 -3.72 3.62
N GLN A 47 4.24 -4.00 4.20
CA GLN A 47 4.42 -3.96 5.66
C GLN A 47 4.19 -2.57 6.24
N ALA A 48 4.72 -1.52 5.60
CA ALA A 48 4.50 -0.14 6.02
C ALA A 48 3.02 0.24 5.94
N MET A 49 2.32 -0.15 4.87
CA MET A 49 0.89 0.09 4.72
C MET A 49 0.06 -0.65 5.77
N GLY A 50 0.40 -1.91 6.07
CA GLY A 50 -0.27 -2.65 7.13
C GLY A 50 -0.04 -2.06 8.52
N GLY A 51 1.17 -1.60 8.82
CA GLY A 51 1.48 -0.89 10.06
C GLY A 51 0.75 0.45 10.18
N ALA A 52 0.63 1.20 9.08
CA ALA A 52 -0.14 2.44 9.02
C ALA A 52 -1.63 2.18 9.24
N LEU A 53 -2.19 1.16 8.59
CA LEU A 53 -3.58 0.75 8.80
C LEU A 53 -3.82 0.37 10.26
N GLY A 54 -2.95 -0.48 10.84
CA GLY A 54 -3.02 -0.85 12.26
C GLY A 54 -2.95 0.34 13.21
N SER A 55 -2.11 1.33 12.90
CA SER A 55 -2.03 2.56 13.70
C SER A 55 -3.30 3.40 13.59
N GLY A 56 -3.85 3.54 12.39
CA GLY A 56 -5.04 4.34 12.14
C GLY A 56 -6.33 3.72 12.70
N VAL A 57 -6.51 2.40 12.62
CA VAL A 57 -7.66 1.73 13.24
C VAL A 57 -7.62 1.84 14.77
N ASN A 58 -6.43 1.75 15.38
CA ASN A 58 -6.26 1.96 16.81
C ASN A 58 -6.52 3.41 17.24
N LEU A 59 -6.17 4.38 16.39
CA LEU A 59 -6.48 5.78 16.65
C LEU A 59 -8.00 6.04 16.58
N ALA A 60 -8.69 5.45 15.61
CA ALA A 60 -10.15 5.52 15.52
C ALA A 60 -10.81 4.92 16.78
N HIS A 61 -10.34 3.75 17.22
CA HIS A 61 -10.80 3.13 18.46
C HIS A 61 -10.50 3.97 19.70
N ALA A 62 -9.31 4.57 19.80
CA ALA A 62 -8.96 5.46 20.90
C ALA A 62 -9.87 6.70 20.96
N SER A 63 -10.27 7.25 19.80
CA SER A 63 -11.25 8.33 19.72
C SER A 63 -12.63 7.90 20.24
N TRP A 64 -13.08 6.69 19.90
CA TRP A 64 -14.32 6.12 20.43
C TRP A 64 -14.27 5.91 21.95
N VAL A 65 -13.16 5.37 22.47
CA VAL A 65 -12.95 5.24 23.93
C VAL A 65 -12.97 6.60 24.61
N ALA A 66 -12.35 7.63 24.02
CA ALA A 66 -12.36 9.00 24.55
C ALA A 66 -13.76 9.62 24.58
N GLN A 67 -14.66 9.18 23.70
CA GLN A 67 -16.07 9.57 23.68
C GLN A 67 -16.95 8.77 24.67
N GLY A 68 -16.35 7.86 25.45
CA GLY A 68 -17.02 7.14 26.53
C GLY A 68 -17.31 5.68 26.24
N ALA A 69 -16.83 5.12 25.12
CA ALA A 69 -17.00 3.71 24.77
C ALA A 69 -18.47 3.26 24.80
N VAL A 70 -19.36 4.10 24.28
CA VAL A 70 -20.81 3.87 24.28
C VAL A 70 -21.22 3.33 22.92
N ALA A 71 -22.03 2.26 22.91
CA ALA A 71 -22.69 1.78 21.72
C ALA A 71 -23.59 2.89 21.11
N GLY A 72 -23.63 3.00 19.78
CA GLY A 72 -24.30 4.09 19.06
C GLY A 72 -23.45 5.34 18.81
N VAL A 73 -22.16 5.32 19.17
CA VAL A 73 -21.17 6.25 18.59
C VAL A 73 -20.71 5.66 17.27
N ASP A 74 -21.44 6.00 16.22
CA ASP A 74 -21.31 5.35 14.92
C ASP A 74 -20.16 5.91 14.07
N SER A 75 -19.43 6.91 14.58
CA SER A 75 -18.35 7.52 13.82
C SER A 75 -17.28 8.18 14.69
N ALA A 76 -16.06 8.24 14.15
CA ALA A 76 -14.95 9.00 14.73
C ALA A 76 -14.34 9.92 13.66
N THR A 77 -14.11 11.18 14.04
CA THR A 77 -13.34 12.13 13.23
C THR A 77 -11.86 12.02 13.60
N LEU A 78 -11.04 11.70 12.61
CA LEU A 78 -9.60 11.59 12.67
C LEU A 78 -8.95 12.94 12.31
N GLU A 79 -7.63 13.05 12.52
CA GLU A 79 -6.86 14.22 12.08
C GLU A 79 -7.08 14.50 10.59
N GLY A 80 -7.29 15.78 10.25
CA GLY A 80 -7.63 16.20 8.88
C GLY A 80 -9.13 16.26 8.58
N GLY A 81 -10.01 16.00 9.56
CA GLY A 81 -11.46 16.11 9.39
C GLY A 81 -12.08 14.93 8.65
N ILE A 82 -11.34 13.83 8.50
CA ILE A 82 -11.80 12.58 7.90
C ILE A 82 -12.61 11.83 8.94
N THR A 83 -13.82 11.40 8.58
CA THR A 83 -14.66 10.62 9.48
C THR A 83 -14.69 9.17 9.01
N VAL A 84 -14.56 8.23 9.94
CA VAL A 84 -14.73 6.79 9.72
C VAL A 84 -15.94 6.29 10.51
N GLY A 85 -16.69 5.34 9.96
CA GLY A 85 -17.81 4.73 10.64
C GLY A 85 -17.36 3.54 11.50
N LEU A 86 -17.94 3.43 12.70
CA LEU A 86 -17.55 2.49 13.73
C LEU A 86 -18.70 1.52 14.04
N ASN A 87 -18.35 0.29 14.44
CA ASN A 87 -19.30 -0.65 15.02
C ASN A 87 -19.48 -0.43 16.53
N ASP A 88 -20.37 -1.22 17.14
CA ASP A 88 -20.66 -1.17 18.59
C ASP A 88 -19.44 -1.41 19.49
N SER A 89 -18.38 -2.02 18.95
CA SER A 89 -17.11 -2.24 19.67
C SER A 89 -16.09 -1.12 19.44
N GLY A 90 -16.46 -0.06 18.70
CA GLY A 90 -15.63 1.08 18.41
C GLY A 90 -14.55 0.81 17.36
N TRP A 91 -14.72 -0.21 16.52
CA TRP A 91 -13.78 -0.54 15.44
C TRP A 91 -14.30 -0.04 14.09
N PRO A 92 -13.41 0.43 13.20
CA PRO A 92 -13.78 0.77 11.83
C PRO A 92 -14.51 -0.36 11.12
N GLU A 93 -15.71 -0.09 10.62
CA GLU A 93 -16.54 -1.07 9.92
C GLU A 93 -17.05 -0.55 8.58
N ASN A 94 -17.21 0.77 8.42
CA ASN A 94 -17.71 1.38 7.19
C ASN A 94 -17.30 2.85 7.02
N ASP A 95 -17.89 3.52 6.02
CA ASP A 95 -17.80 4.97 5.90
C ASP A 95 -18.68 5.66 6.94
N ALA A 96 -18.27 6.86 7.35
CA ALA A 96 -18.93 7.61 8.42
C ALA A 96 -20.42 7.93 8.21
N ALA A 97 -20.95 7.72 7.00
CA ALA A 97 -22.35 7.98 6.68
C ALA A 97 -23.29 6.82 7.02
N ALA A 98 -22.76 5.59 7.17
CA ALA A 98 -23.59 4.39 7.34
C ALA A 98 -23.75 3.97 8.80
N GLY A 99 -22.73 4.12 9.66
CA GLY A 99 -22.70 3.55 11.01
C GLY A 99 -22.67 2.02 10.99
N GLY A 100 -21.89 1.35 11.85
CA GLY A 100 -21.65 -0.09 11.72
C GLY A 100 -22.93 -0.92 11.86
N ASP A 101 -23.26 -1.74 10.86
CA ASP A 101 -24.43 -2.65 10.89
C ASP A 101 -24.05 -4.09 11.32
N GLY A 102 -22.78 -4.29 11.72
CA GLY A 102 -22.21 -5.60 12.07
C GLY A 102 -21.78 -6.43 10.87
N THR A 103 -21.81 -5.88 9.65
CA THR A 103 -21.40 -6.54 8.41
C THR A 103 -20.29 -5.74 7.72
N ILE A 104 -19.33 -6.47 7.13
CA ILE A 104 -18.32 -5.88 6.25
C ILE A 104 -18.48 -6.38 4.82
N THR A 105 -18.52 -5.42 3.89
CA THR A 105 -18.52 -5.60 2.44
C THR A 105 -17.22 -5.08 1.82
N ALA A 106 -16.94 -5.47 0.58
CA ALA A 106 -15.72 -5.04 -0.11
C ALA A 106 -15.69 -3.51 -0.35
N ALA A 107 -16.86 -2.89 -0.52
CA ALA A 107 -16.99 -1.44 -0.66
C ALA A 107 -16.65 -0.72 0.65
N GLU A 108 -17.04 -1.28 1.78
CA GLU A 108 -16.70 -0.72 3.10
C GLU A 108 -15.21 -0.89 3.41
N CYS A 109 -14.59 -2.00 3.00
CA CYS A 109 -13.12 -2.11 3.07
C CYS A 109 -12.42 -0.99 2.28
N VAL A 110 -12.91 -0.67 1.08
CA VAL A 110 -12.40 0.48 0.31
C VAL A 110 -12.58 1.79 1.08
N ALA A 111 -13.73 2.00 1.74
CA ALA A 111 -13.99 3.18 2.54
C ALA A 111 -13.09 3.28 3.78
N ILE A 112 -12.91 2.17 4.51
CA ILE A 112 -12.00 2.10 5.67
C ILE A 112 -10.58 2.45 5.23
N TRP A 113 -10.09 1.85 4.14
CA TRP A 113 -8.75 2.13 3.62
C TRP A 113 -8.56 3.63 3.31
N ASN A 114 -9.52 4.25 2.63
CA ASN A 114 -9.44 5.66 2.25
C ASN A 114 -9.66 6.63 3.41
N SER A 115 -10.34 6.21 4.48
CA SER A 115 -10.61 7.07 5.65
C SER A 115 -9.54 6.96 6.72
N ILE A 116 -8.94 5.78 6.90
CA ILE A 116 -7.95 5.51 7.95
C ILE A 116 -6.54 5.95 7.54
N LEU A 117 -6.19 5.80 6.26
CA LEU A 117 -4.84 6.07 5.78
C LEU A 117 -4.72 7.51 5.25
N LEU A 118 -3.58 8.15 5.53
CA LEU A 118 -3.28 9.49 5.02
C LEU A 118 -2.57 9.37 3.66
N ASN A 119 -3.20 9.87 2.59
CA ASN A 119 -2.72 9.72 1.20
C ASN A 119 -2.42 8.27 0.79
N PRO A 120 -3.39 7.35 0.89
CA PRO A 120 -3.16 5.95 0.60
C PRO A 120 -2.89 5.67 -0.90
N PRO A 121 -2.21 4.56 -1.21
CA PRO A 121 -2.28 3.93 -2.53
C PRO A 121 -3.73 3.65 -2.93
N THR A 122 -3.98 3.58 -4.24
CA THR A 122 -5.34 3.34 -4.75
C THR A 122 -5.83 1.94 -4.37
N VAL A 123 -7.11 1.85 -4.02
CA VAL A 123 -7.78 0.59 -3.69
C VAL A 123 -9.10 0.49 -4.48
N ALA A 124 -9.43 -0.71 -4.93
CA ALA A 124 -10.69 -1.02 -5.62
C ALA A 124 -11.19 -2.40 -5.20
N THR A 125 -12.44 -2.73 -5.52
CA THR A 125 -13.00 -4.08 -5.27
C THR A 125 -12.60 -5.11 -6.35
N ASP A 126 -11.90 -4.66 -7.38
CA ASP A 126 -11.34 -5.46 -8.47
C ASP A 126 -9.82 -5.26 -8.55
N THR A 127 -9.19 -5.73 -9.63
CA THR A 127 -7.73 -5.64 -9.83
C THR A 127 -7.30 -4.37 -10.57
N SER A 128 -8.15 -3.34 -10.69
CA SER A 128 -7.83 -2.12 -11.43
C SER A 128 -6.95 -1.13 -10.65
N ALA A 129 -6.85 -1.30 -9.33
CA ALA A 129 -6.08 -0.45 -8.43
C ALA A 129 -4.82 -1.15 -7.89
N GLU A 130 -4.01 -0.42 -7.12
CA GLU A 130 -2.78 -0.97 -6.51
C GLU A 130 -3.09 -2.05 -5.45
N TYR A 131 -4.19 -1.87 -4.72
CA TYR A 131 -4.75 -2.88 -3.83
C TYR A 131 -6.15 -3.29 -4.27
N GLN A 132 -6.41 -4.59 -4.22
CA GLN A 132 -7.75 -5.15 -4.32
C GLN A 132 -8.31 -5.39 -2.92
N ALA A 133 -9.43 -4.78 -2.59
CA ALA A 133 -10.20 -5.04 -1.38
C ALA A 133 -11.21 -6.16 -1.62
N THR A 134 -11.20 -7.16 -0.74
CA THR A 134 -12.23 -8.19 -0.64
C THR A 134 -12.72 -8.28 0.81
N ALA A 135 -13.93 -8.80 0.98
CA ALA A 135 -14.56 -8.94 2.29
C ALA A 135 -15.07 -10.35 2.51
N ALA A 136 -14.79 -10.87 3.70
CA ALA A 136 -15.43 -12.04 4.28
C ALA A 136 -15.73 -11.68 5.72
N SER A 137 -16.90 -11.05 5.96
CA SER A 137 -17.27 -10.46 7.25
C SER A 137 -16.89 -11.37 8.44
N PRO A 138 -16.19 -10.85 9.46
CA PRO A 138 -15.83 -9.43 9.72
C PRO A 138 -14.47 -8.99 9.12
N ILE A 139 -13.92 -9.73 8.16
CA ILE A 139 -12.55 -9.53 7.68
C ILE A 139 -12.52 -8.75 6.35
N CYS A 140 -11.77 -7.66 6.33
CA CYS A 140 -11.28 -7.00 5.12
C CYS A 140 -9.91 -7.54 4.72
N THR A 141 -9.75 -7.93 3.46
CA THR A 141 -8.44 -8.32 2.91
C THR A 141 -8.06 -7.38 1.77
N TYR A 142 -6.90 -6.72 1.90
CA TYR A 142 -6.29 -5.87 0.89
C TYR A 142 -5.14 -6.62 0.23
N THR A 143 -5.34 -7.09 -0.99
CA THR A 143 -4.34 -7.84 -1.76
C THR A 143 -3.58 -6.90 -2.68
N TYR A 144 -2.25 -6.95 -2.62
CA TYR A 144 -1.41 -6.14 -3.50
C TYR A 144 -1.42 -6.70 -4.92
N THR A 145 -1.80 -5.89 -5.91
CA THR A 145 -2.11 -6.39 -7.26
C THR A 145 -0.87 -6.59 -8.15
N ALA A 146 0.21 -5.85 -7.89
CA ALA A 146 1.43 -5.93 -8.71
C ALA A 146 2.22 -7.24 -8.51
N SER A 147 1.94 -7.99 -7.44
CA SER A 147 2.61 -9.26 -7.16
C SER A 147 1.81 -10.14 -6.20
N ALA A 148 1.66 -11.42 -6.53
CA ALA A 148 0.98 -12.37 -5.66
C ALA A 148 1.72 -12.62 -4.33
N GLY A 149 0.98 -13.12 -3.33
CA GLY A 149 1.53 -13.52 -2.03
C GLY A 149 1.68 -12.37 -1.02
N ARG A 150 1.20 -11.16 -1.34
CA ARG A 150 1.26 -9.99 -0.46
C ARG A 150 -0.14 -9.47 -0.15
N SER A 151 -0.50 -9.44 1.12
CA SER A 151 -1.80 -8.92 1.56
C SER A 151 -1.77 -8.37 2.98
N ILE A 152 -2.73 -7.50 3.27
CA ILE A 152 -3.02 -6.98 4.61
C ILE A 152 -4.45 -7.41 4.95
N SER A 153 -4.64 -8.02 6.11
CA SER A 153 -5.96 -8.43 6.60
C SER A 153 -6.30 -7.65 7.86
N TYR A 154 -7.52 -7.14 7.93
CA TYR A 154 -8.07 -6.38 9.04
C TYR A 154 -9.36 -7.06 9.53
N ASP A 155 -9.44 -7.32 10.83
CA ASP A 155 -10.62 -7.88 11.49
C ASP A 155 -11.36 -6.78 12.26
N SER A 156 -12.56 -6.41 11.81
CA SER A 156 -13.36 -5.34 12.44
C SER A 156 -13.98 -5.74 13.77
N SER A 157 -13.95 -7.01 14.16
CA SER A 157 -14.45 -7.44 15.48
C SER A 157 -13.41 -7.21 16.58
N THR A 158 -12.12 -7.25 16.24
CA THR A 158 -11.03 -7.19 17.22
C THR A 158 -10.07 -6.02 17.00
N GLY A 159 -10.12 -5.35 15.85
CA GLY A 159 -9.14 -4.34 15.46
C GLY A 159 -7.81 -4.93 14.98
N ALA A 160 -7.69 -6.26 14.90
CA ALA A 160 -6.44 -6.91 14.56
C ALA A 160 -6.06 -6.68 13.10
N VAL A 161 -4.80 -6.28 12.86
CA VAL A 161 -4.21 -6.19 11.52
C VAL A 161 -3.08 -7.20 11.39
N SER A 162 -3.14 -8.00 10.33
CA SER A 162 -2.12 -9.00 9.99
C SER A 162 -1.60 -8.79 8.58
N ILE A 163 -0.32 -9.07 8.37
CA ILE A 163 0.39 -8.79 7.13
C ILE A 163 0.98 -10.11 6.62
N THR A 164 0.72 -10.42 5.36
CA THR A 164 1.29 -11.58 4.67
C THR A 164 2.21 -11.07 3.57
N VAL A 165 3.46 -11.54 3.55
CA VAL A 165 4.45 -11.32 2.50
C VAL A 165 5.19 -12.64 2.24
N PRO A 166 5.72 -12.87 1.03
CA PRO A 166 6.51 -14.07 0.71
C PRO A 166 7.87 -14.09 1.42
#